data_AF-A0A523VCL8-F1
#
_entry.id   AF-A0A523VCL8-F1
#
_cell.length_a   1.000
_cell.length_b   1.000
_cell.length_c   1.000
_cell.angle_alpha   90.00
_cell.angle_beta   90.00
_cell.angle_gamma   90.00
#
_symmetry.space_group_name_H-M   'P 1'
#
loop_
_entity.id
_entity.type
_entity.pdbx_description
1 polymer ?
#
loop_
_entity_poly.entity_id
_entity_poly.type
_entity_poly.pdbx_seq_one_letter_code
_entity_poly.pdbx_strand_id
1 'polypeptide(L)' 'MNSKRKNETASDEKARKVKFEIFGEEMLEKEVKLSGNSGRIYLPPEWVGKHVKIIRTD' A
#
# COMPACT_ATOMS: atom_id res chain seq x y z
N MET A 1 -43.38 -26.59 3.46
CA MET A 1 -42.27 -26.48 4.44
C MET A 1 -41.20 -27.49 4.04
N ASN A 2 -39.90 -27.23 3.91
CA ASN A 2 -39.09 -26.14 4.44
C ASN A 2 -37.96 -25.80 3.45
N SER A 3 -37.83 -24.50 3.17
CA SER A 3 -36.68 -23.87 2.54
C SER A 3 -35.42 -23.96 3.41
N LYS A 4 -34.29 -23.63 2.76
CA LYS A 4 -33.02 -23.12 3.31
C LYS A 4 -32.05 -24.17 3.89
N ARG A 5 -31.13 -24.64 3.04
CA ARG A 5 -29.77 -25.02 3.47
C ARG A 5 -28.80 -23.87 3.22
N LYS A 6 -28.53 -23.16 4.32
CA LYS A 6 -27.32 -22.43 4.71
C LYS A 6 -26.55 -21.66 3.61
N ASN A 7 -26.77 -20.35 3.60
CA ASN A 7 -25.73 -19.37 3.33
C ASN A 7 -24.70 -19.35 4.47
N GLU A 8 -23.57 -18.71 4.19
CA GLU A 8 -22.57 -18.15 5.12
C GLU A 8 -21.24 -18.91 5.23
N THR A 9 -20.53 -19.01 4.11
CA THR A 9 -19.07 -18.80 4.11
C THR A 9 -18.81 -17.30 4.34
N ALA A 10 -18.98 -16.84 5.57
CA ALA A 10 -18.74 -15.46 5.98
C ALA A 10 -17.81 -15.45 7.19
N SER A 11 -16.53 -15.80 7.01
CA SER A 11 -15.47 -15.54 8.02
C SER A 11 -14.06 -15.87 7.55
N ASP A 12 -13.75 -15.72 6.26
CA ASP A 12 -12.38 -15.46 5.83
C ASP A 12 -12.36 -14.03 5.27
N GLU A 13 -11.23 -13.33 5.38
CA GLU A 13 -11.03 -11.93 4.95
C GLU A 13 -11.30 -10.81 5.96
N LYS A 14 -11.16 -11.08 7.27
CA LYS A 14 -10.41 -10.09 8.06
C LYS A 14 -8.93 -10.23 7.67
N ALA A 15 -8.59 -9.81 6.45
CA ALA A 15 -7.21 -9.57 6.05
C ALA A 15 -6.56 -8.81 7.21
N ARG A 16 -5.50 -9.39 7.78
CA ARG A 16 -4.86 -8.87 8.98
C ARG A 16 -4.56 -7.39 8.73
N LYS A 17 -5.32 -6.49 9.37
CA LYS A 17 -5.10 -5.04 9.24
C LYS A 17 -3.75 -4.75 9.87
N VAL A 18 -2.74 -4.54 9.04
CA VAL A 18 -1.41 -4.15 9.50
C VAL A 18 -1.37 -2.62 9.54
N LYS A 19 -1.04 -2.07 10.70
CA LYS A 19 -0.78 -0.63 10.87
C LYS A 19 0.73 -0.42 10.79
N PHE A 20 1.14 0.51 9.93
CA PHE A 20 2.52 0.99 9.90
C PHE A 20 2.55 2.39 10.51
N GLU A 21 3.47 2.63 11.44
CA GLU A 21 3.74 3.95 12.01
C GLU A 21 5.17 4.35 11.62
N ILE A 22 5.31 5.50 10.97
CA ILE A 22 6.60 6.05 10.57
C ILE A 22 6.71 7.47 11.10
N PHE A 23 7.86 7.77 11.71
CA PHE A 23 8.29 9.13 11.99
C PHE A 23 9.21 9.57 10.85
N GLY A 24 8.89 10.70 10.23
CA GLY A 24 9.66 11.28 9.13
C GLY A 24 9.55 12.80 9.16
N GLU A 25 10.49 13.47 8.50
CA GLU A 25 10.49 14.94 8.41
C GLU A 25 9.47 15.43 7.38
N GLU A 26 9.28 14.67 6.28
CA GLU A 26 8.41 15.04 5.16
C GLU A 26 7.78 13.79 4.51
N MET A 27 6.54 13.92 4.01
CA MET A 27 5.82 12.88 3.26
C MET A 27 5.36 13.42 1.91
N LEU A 28 5.65 12.67 0.84
CA LEU A 28 5.25 12.99 -0.53
C LEU A 28 4.52 11.80 -1.15
N GLU A 29 3.37 12.06 -1.77
CA GLU A 29 2.65 11.06 -2.56
C GLU A 29 2.93 11.26 -4.05
N LYS A 30 3.35 10.19 -4.72
CA LYS A 30 3.65 10.18 -6.16
C LYS A 30 3.19 8.87 -6.78
N GLU A 31 2.61 8.97 -7.96
CA GLU A 31 2.31 7.80 -8.79
C GLU A 31 3.58 7.26 -9.42
N VAL A 32 3.76 5.94 -9.36
CA VAL A 32 4.88 5.26 -10.02
C VAL A 32 4.68 5.33 -11.53
N LYS A 33 5.67 5.85 -12.26
CA LYS A 33 5.65 5.88 -13.72
C LYS A 33 6.46 4.73 -14.30
N LEU A 34 5.99 4.16 -15.41
CA LEU A 34 6.70 3.11 -16.11
C LEU A 34 8.00 3.64 -16.70
N SER A 35 9.07 2.88 -16.57
CA SER A 35 10.31 3.13 -17.27
C SER A 35 11.07 1.85 -17.55
N GLY A 36 11.02 1.42 -18.82
CA GLY A 36 11.52 0.11 -19.24
C GLY A 36 10.74 -1.02 -18.55
N ASN A 37 11.47 -1.89 -17.88
CA ASN A 37 10.96 -3.01 -17.08
C ASN A 37 10.78 -2.66 -15.58
N SER A 38 10.83 -1.39 -15.22
CA SER A 38 10.80 -0.92 -13.82
C SER A 38 9.84 0.26 -13.63
N GLY A 39 9.40 0.47 -12.40
CA GLY A 39 8.74 1.71 -11.99
C GLY A 39 9.76 2.74 -11.51
N ARG A 40 9.56 4.01 -11.84
CA ARG A 40 10.35 5.13 -11.30
C ARG A 40 9.47 6.14 -10.60
N ILE A 41 9.99 6.70 -9.51
CA ILE A 41 9.44 7.85 -8.81
C ILE A 41 10.55 8.91 -8.82
N TYR A 42 10.24 10.13 -9.25
CA TYR A 42 11.15 11.26 -9.16
C TYR A 42 10.88 12.02 -7.86
N LEU A 43 11.90 12.10 -7.02
CA LEU A 43 11.88 12.83 -5.76
C LEU A 43 12.53 14.21 -5.96
N PRO A 44 12.25 15.18 -5.07
CA PRO A 44 12.90 16.48 -5.12
C PRO A 44 14.44 16.38 -5.09
N PRO A 45 15.18 17.23 -5.82
CA PRO A 45 16.64 17.15 -5.93
C PRO A 45 17.36 17.32 -4.58
N GLU A 46 16.77 18.04 -3.63
CA GLU A 46 17.30 18.23 -2.28
C GLU A 46 17.25 16.96 -1.42
N TRP A 47 16.54 15.92 -1.86
CA TRP A 47 16.56 14.60 -1.23
C TRP A 47 17.73 13.71 -1.72
N VAL A 48 18.53 14.16 -2.68
CA VAL A 48 19.73 13.43 -3.11
C VAL A 48 20.67 13.23 -1.91
N GLY A 49 21.02 11.97 -1.65
CA GLY A 49 21.84 11.59 -0.49
C GLY A 49 21.08 11.41 0.82
N LYS A 50 19.76 11.63 0.85
CA LYS A 50 18.91 11.33 2.02
C LYS A 50 18.47 9.87 2.02
N HIS A 51 18.19 9.34 3.21
CA HIS A 51 17.63 8.00 3.38
C HIS A 51 16.10 8.08 3.29
N VAL A 52 15.51 7.43 2.29
CA VAL A 52 14.07 7.46 2.01
C VAL A 52 13.47 6.06 2.16
N LYS A 53 12.25 5.97 2.69
CA LYS A 53 11.45 4.74 2.71
C LYS A 53 10.21 4.92 1.84
N ILE A 54 9.90 3.94 1.01
CA ILE A 54 8.71 3.94 0.14
C ILE A 54 7.76 2.89 0.69
N ILE A 55 6.49 3.26 0.90
CA ILE A 55 5.41 2.34 1.27
C ILE A 55 4.43 2.29 0.11
N ARG A 56 4.14 1.08 -0.38
CA ARG A 56 3.05 0.86 -1.32
C ARG A 56 1.73 0.83 -0.55
N THR A 57 0.73 1.58 -1.00
CA THR A 57 -0.54 1.77 -0.28
C THR A 57 -1.74 1.07 -0.95
N ASP A 58 -1.52 0.36 -2.06
CA ASP A 58 -2.51 -0.43 -2.80
C ASP A 58 -2.25 -1.96 -2.76
#